data_AF-A0A349JCT6-F1
#
_entry.id   AF-A0A349JCT6-F1
#
_cell.length_a   1.000
_cell.length_b   1.000
_cell.length_c   1.000
_cell.angle_alpha   90.00
_cell.angle_beta   90.00
_cell.angle_gamma   90.00
#
_symmetry.space_group_name_H-M   'P 1'
#
loop_
_entity.id
_entity.type
_entity.pdbx_description
1 polymer ?
#
loop_
_entity_poly.entity_id
_entity_poly.type
_entity_poly.pdbx_seq_one_letter_code
_entity_poly.pdbx_strand_id
1 'polypeptide(L)'
;DYTVTGAGGYNGGTFTLLAGVLPSGYELAAYRELDLLQSTDLRNQGTFLAEIHERVFDRLMMIAQQLQDQLNRSIRLPDSEAGGDLLKLPAKEIRAGKQMTFDPTTADPTVSSPATAAVSAAMEPVVGSANLALARAALAIGTEMGPVMNAATLDLAATAFEFKATGGTADRSLADRASDVVNVKDFGAIGDGSDETAKIQAAIDSLTNGGTVEIPAGTYIFTSIEVKTGVTLKGAGGVLKLKSNTCVNAGTAYYLIHNLGHTNVRYESLIIDGNMANNALYLVADAITATGAGVVVRDCYIYNTPDSGIMFSDAPRGMCYGNRIETGGDLGIYVNGSEGGSNRATMSVCGNIIDGFPFGGVGVKRSAENVTVSNNIITNCGNGITVEDFGVGAGGAPDHLIITSNTMRGIGYTKRGTDVAEAGIVLNFCTNVIVSNNKIEGVSGFGIDLGGATDCIISNNHLIGYAASPGASGNTGLYAAVRTAVTPTRNTILGNQFIGFYHYGARLTALTASLVCDNVFSATQTGVRFDADCDTNTISRNRISGTPDVEYYTGASFNIMLHNYLASGGTAWEKAGHVRSISVATPVGNITPAFPGQLCWITSGGPKIFMAYGLADTEWVQIG
;
A
#
# COMPACT_ATOMS: atom_id res chain seq x y z
N ASP A 1 -73.82 -28.13 59.77
CA ASP A 1 -74.86 -29.18 59.85
C ASP A 1 -75.87 -28.88 60.94
N TYR A 2 -77.13 -29.21 60.68
CA TYR A 2 -78.26 -28.92 61.56
C TYR A 2 -79.28 -30.06 61.57
N THR A 3 -80.11 -30.11 62.60
CA THR A 3 -81.31 -30.96 62.66
C THR A 3 -82.55 -30.10 62.82
N VAL A 4 -83.68 -30.59 62.29
CA VAL A 4 -84.99 -29.95 62.43
C VAL A 4 -85.95 -30.93 63.07
N THR A 5 -86.61 -30.50 64.14
CA THR A 5 -87.60 -31.31 64.86
C THR A 5 -88.88 -30.53 65.09
N GLY A 6 -90.03 -31.21 65.02
CA GLY A 6 -91.34 -30.59 65.27
C GLY A 6 -91.92 -29.75 64.11
N ALA A 7 -91.26 -29.72 62.94
CA ALA A 7 -91.78 -29.02 61.78
C ALA A 7 -93.16 -29.56 61.35
N GLY A 8 -94.13 -28.66 61.13
CA GLY A 8 -95.51 -29.00 60.76
C GLY A 8 -96.50 -29.13 61.91
N GLY A 9 -96.05 -29.09 63.18
CA GLY A 9 -96.92 -29.05 64.36
C GLY A 9 -97.49 -27.66 64.65
N TYR A 10 -98.59 -27.61 65.42
CA TYR A 10 -99.31 -26.36 65.76
C TYR A 10 -98.43 -25.27 66.38
N ASN A 11 -97.40 -25.66 67.16
CA ASN A 11 -96.49 -24.73 67.84
C ASN A 11 -95.20 -24.42 67.04
N GLY A 12 -95.07 -24.92 65.81
CA GLY A 12 -93.86 -24.77 64.99
C GLY A 12 -92.74 -25.77 65.32
N GLY A 13 -91.65 -25.72 64.53
CA GLY A 13 -90.47 -26.58 64.67
C GLY A 13 -89.24 -25.83 65.16
N THR A 14 -88.23 -26.57 65.62
CA THR A 14 -86.95 -26.04 66.11
C THR A 14 -85.80 -26.47 65.21
N PHE A 15 -84.94 -25.52 64.86
CA PHE A 15 -83.66 -25.78 64.20
C PHE A 15 -82.55 -25.83 65.25
N THR A 16 -81.71 -26.87 65.20
CA THR A 16 -80.56 -27.01 66.11
C THR A 16 -79.29 -27.20 65.30
N LEU A 17 -78.32 -26.31 65.49
CA LEU A 17 -77.00 -26.42 64.90
C LEU A 17 -76.19 -27.48 65.65
N LEU A 18 -75.67 -28.47 64.93
CA LEU A 18 -75.00 -29.61 65.52
C LEU A 18 -73.56 -29.29 65.95
N ALA A 19 -72.92 -28.32 65.31
CA ALA A 19 -71.51 -27.96 65.54
C ALA A 19 -71.31 -26.79 66.52
N GLY A 20 -72.35 -26.39 67.25
CA GLY A 20 -72.32 -25.25 68.17
C GLY A 20 -72.78 -23.93 67.55
N VAL A 21 -72.26 -22.81 68.06
CA VAL A 21 -72.66 -21.46 67.66
C VAL A 21 -72.18 -21.15 66.24
N LEU A 22 -73.03 -20.50 65.44
CA LEU A 22 -72.67 -20.09 64.08
C LEU A 22 -71.46 -19.12 64.11
N PRO A 23 -70.38 -19.38 63.35
CA PRO A 23 -69.19 -18.50 63.34
C PRO A 23 -69.52 -17.06 62.94
N SER A 24 -68.74 -16.10 63.46
CA SER A 24 -68.91 -14.67 63.13
C SER A 24 -68.77 -14.43 61.62
N GLY A 25 -69.71 -13.68 61.05
CA GLY A 25 -69.79 -13.39 59.61
C GLY A 25 -70.62 -14.36 58.77
N TYR A 26 -71.19 -15.40 59.37
CA TYR A 26 -72.12 -16.32 58.70
C TYR A 26 -73.56 -16.01 59.13
N GLU A 27 -74.49 -16.09 58.18
CA GLU A 27 -75.92 -15.92 58.41
C GLU A 27 -76.67 -17.23 58.15
N LEU A 28 -77.77 -17.44 58.89
CA LEU A 28 -78.61 -18.62 58.74
C LEU A 28 -79.95 -18.24 58.12
N ALA A 29 -80.17 -18.64 56.87
CA ALA A 29 -81.43 -18.48 56.18
C ALA A 29 -82.28 -19.74 56.32
N ALA A 30 -83.51 -19.59 56.81
CA ALA A 30 -84.49 -20.66 56.85
C ALA A 30 -85.71 -20.24 56.03
N TYR A 31 -86.08 -21.04 55.04
CA TYR A 31 -87.22 -20.76 54.18
C TYR A 31 -88.15 -21.96 54.08
N ARG A 32 -89.40 -21.67 53.75
CA ARG A 32 -90.44 -22.65 53.51
C ARG A 32 -90.52 -22.87 52.00
N GLU A 33 -90.17 -24.08 51.57
CA GLU A 33 -90.43 -24.55 50.21
C GLU A 33 -91.71 -25.39 50.24
N LEU A 34 -92.72 -24.96 49.47
CA LEU A 34 -93.96 -25.69 49.28
C LEU A 34 -94.17 -25.92 47.79
N ASP A 35 -94.65 -27.11 47.45
CA ASP A 35 -95.15 -27.37 46.11
C ASP A 35 -96.31 -26.42 45.81
N LEU A 36 -96.24 -25.72 44.68
CA LEU A 36 -97.28 -24.79 44.25
C LEU A 36 -98.46 -25.56 43.64
N LEU A 37 -99.20 -26.31 44.48
CA LEU A 37 -100.39 -27.08 44.12
C LEU A 37 -101.55 -26.75 45.06
N GLN A 38 -102.79 -26.73 44.55
CA GLN A 38 -103.99 -26.69 45.39
C GLN A 38 -104.51 -28.13 45.60
N SER A 39 -104.19 -28.73 46.73
CA SER A 39 -104.57 -30.11 47.04
C SER A 39 -105.96 -30.26 47.67
N THR A 40 -106.62 -29.16 48.03
CA THR A 40 -107.90 -29.15 48.77
C THR A 40 -109.02 -28.65 47.87
N ASP A 41 -110.08 -29.45 47.76
CA ASP A 41 -111.30 -29.18 46.99
C ASP A 41 -112.47 -28.89 47.94
N LEU A 42 -113.02 -27.67 47.89
CA LEU A 42 -114.14 -27.26 48.74
C LEU A 42 -115.47 -27.80 48.22
N ARG A 43 -116.00 -28.79 48.95
CA ARG A 43 -117.29 -29.41 48.64
C ARG A 43 -118.47 -28.50 48.97
N ASN A 44 -119.47 -28.50 48.10
CA ASN A 44 -120.66 -27.66 48.20
C ASN A 44 -121.65 -28.19 49.27
N GLN A 45 -121.44 -27.86 50.55
CA GLN A 45 -122.27 -28.34 51.69
C GLN A 45 -122.91 -27.22 52.54
N GLY A 46 -123.07 -26.01 52.01
CA GLY A 46 -123.72 -24.89 52.73
C GLY A 46 -124.28 -23.81 51.81
N THR A 47 -124.82 -22.73 52.38
CA THR A 47 -125.39 -21.57 51.65
C THR A 47 -124.35 -20.73 50.88
N PHE A 48 -123.10 -21.16 50.85
CA PHE A 48 -121.96 -20.48 50.25
C PHE A 48 -121.59 -21.12 48.91
N LEU A 49 -121.36 -20.32 47.87
CA LEU A 49 -121.04 -20.81 46.52
C LEU A 49 -119.55 -21.19 46.43
N ALA A 50 -119.22 -22.42 46.82
CA ALA A 50 -117.85 -22.94 46.86
C ALA A 50 -117.13 -22.88 45.49
N GLU A 51 -117.86 -23.17 44.41
CA GLU A 51 -117.36 -23.13 43.02
C GLU A 51 -116.74 -21.77 42.60
N ILE A 52 -117.31 -20.66 43.08
CA ILE A 52 -116.77 -19.32 42.78
C ILE A 52 -115.42 -19.12 43.47
N HIS A 53 -115.26 -19.68 44.67
CA HIS A 53 -114.05 -19.53 45.47
C HIS A 53 -112.95 -20.46 44.97
N GLU A 54 -113.29 -21.70 44.60
CA GLU A 54 -112.37 -22.62 43.91
C GLU A 54 -111.79 -21.99 42.65
N ARG A 55 -112.62 -21.34 41.82
CA ARG A 55 -112.14 -20.62 40.64
C ARG A 55 -111.19 -19.46 40.96
N VAL A 56 -111.37 -18.80 42.11
CA VAL A 56 -110.46 -17.75 42.57
C VAL A 56 -109.14 -18.36 43.05
N PHE A 57 -109.18 -19.45 43.80
CA PHE A 57 -107.99 -20.13 44.31
C PHE A 57 -107.16 -20.78 43.19
N ASP A 58 -107.81 -21.48 42.25
CA ASP A 58 -107.16 -22.04 41.06
C ASP A 58 -106.44 -20.96 40.25
N ARG A 59 -107.09 -19.80 40.07
CA ARG A 59 -106.50 -18.67 39.35
C ARG A 59 -105.28 -18.10 40.06
N LEU A 60 -105.34 -17.98 41.39
CA LEU A 60 -104.19 -17.52 42.17
C LEU A 60 -103.03 -18.53 42.10
N MET A 61 -103.33 -19.83 42.10
CA MET A 61 -102.31 -20.87 41.93
C MET A 61 -101.67 -20.85 40.55
N MET A 62 -102.45 -20.70 39.48
CA MET A 62 -101.92 -20.55 38.12
C MET A 62 -101.02 -19.31 38.00
N ILE A 63 -101.40 -18.18 38.61
CA ILE A 63 -100.55 -16.98 38.65
C ILE A 63 -99.26 -17.26 39.43
N ALA A 64 -99.33 -17.93 40.57
CA ALA A 64 -98.14 -18.27 41.37
C ALA A 64 -97.17 -19.18 40.59
N GLN A 65 -97.68 -20.20 39.89
CA GLN A 65 -96.87 -21.08 39.04
C GLN A 65 -96.24 -20.31 37.87
N GLN A 66 -96.99 -19.41 37.23
CA GLN A 66 -96.49 -18.57 36.14
C GLN A 66 -95.37 -17.62 36.61
N LEU A 67 -95.53 -17.01 37.79
CA LEU A 67 -94.51 -16.16 38.38
C LEU A 67 -93.25 -16.97 38.75
N GLN A 68 -93.39 -18.19 39.27
CA GLN A 68 -92.26 -19.06 39.60
C GLN A 68 -91.43 -19.43 38.36
N ASP A 69 -92.06 -19.76 37.24
CA ASP A 69 -91.38 -20.04 35.98
C ASP A 69 -90.62 -18.80 35.44
N GLN A 70 -91.22 -17.61 35.56
CA GLN A 70 -90.54 -16.36 35.21
C GLN A 70 -89.31 -16.10 36.09
N LEU A 71 -89.43 -16.29 37.40
CA LEU A 71 -88.31 -16.16 38.33
C LEU A 71 -87.22 -17.20 38.06
N ASN A 72 -87.56 -18.43 37.66
CA ASN A 72 -86.57 -19.48 37.37
C ASN A 72 -85.69 -19.16 36.14
N ARG A 73 -86.11 -18.20 35.32
CA ARG A 73 -85.39 -17.73 34.12
C ARG A 73 -84.80 -16.33 34.28
N SER A 74 -84.71 -15.80 35.49
CA SER A 74 -84.06 -14.51 35.76
C SER A 74 -82.69 -14.67 36.41
N ILE A 75 -81.82 -13.67 36.22
CA ILE A 75 -80.64 -13.50 37.08
C ILE A 75 -81.15 -13.11 38.47
N ARG A 76 -80.73 -13.84 39.51
CA ARG A 76 -81.15 -13.60 40.89
C ARG A 76 -79.96 -13.18 41.73
N LEU A 77 -80.21 -12.25 42.65
CA LEU A 77 -79.28 -12.00 43.75
C LEU A 77 -79.34 -13.18 44.74
N PRO A 78 -78.28 -13.42 45.52
CA PRO A 78 -78.36 -14.28 46.70
C PRO A 78 -79.48 -13.81 47.64
N ASP A 79 -80.17 -14.75 48.30
CA ASP A 79 -81.31 -14.45 49.17
C ASP A 79 -80.96 -13.61 50.41
N SER A 80 -79.67 -13.47 50.73
CA SER A 80 -79.13 -12.60 51.79
C SER A 80 -79.06 -11.12 51.38
N GLU A 81 -79.30 -10.78 50.12
CA GLU A 81 -79.18 -9.41 49.60
C GLU A 81 -80.55 -8.77 49.32
N ALA A 82 -80.71 -7.51 49.73
CA ALA A 82 -81.94 -6.77 49.49
C ALA A 82 -81.99 -6.23 48.04
N GLY A 83 -82.97 -6.69 47.26
CA GLY A 83 -83.21 -6.23 45.88
C GLY A 83 -83.79 -4.81 45.81
N GLY A 84 -82.93 -3.79 45.94
CA GLY A 84 -83.28 -2.38 45.76
C GLY A 84 -83.22 -1.91 44.29
N ASP A 85 -82.95 -0.61 44.06
CA ASP A 85 -82.73 -0.02 42.73
C ASP A 85 -81.52 -0.60 41.95
N LEU A 86 -80.79 -1.54 42.57
CA LEU A 86 -79.59 -2.24 42.10
C LEU A 86 -79.84 -3.25 40.95
N LEU A 87 -81.10 -3.51 40.58
CA LEU A 87 -81.50 -4.54 39.61
C LEU A 87 -81.96 -4.00 38.25
N LYS A 88 -81.88 -2.69 38.01
CA LYS A 88 -82.19 -2.11 36.70
C LYS A 88 -80.95 -2.22 35.82
N LEU A 89 -80.99 -3.13 34.84
CA LEU A 89 -80.01 -3.11 33.75
C LEU A 89 -79.96 -1.67 33.18
N PRO A 90 -78.76 -1.10 32.96
CA PRO A 90 -78.63 0.21 32.34
C PRO A 90 -79.43 0.29 31.03
N ALA A 91 -79.90 1.50 30.70
CA ALA A 91 -80.65 1.74 29.47
C ALA A 91 -79.94 1.11 28.26
N LYS A 92 -80.71 0.62 27.29
CA LYS A 92 -80.17 -0.14 26.13
C LYS A 92 -79.08 0.64 25.38
N GLU A 93 -79.15 1.98 25.37
CA GLU A 93 -78.14 2.84 24.76
C GLU A 93 -76.80 2.82 25.50
N ILE A 94 -76.82 2.61 26.82
CA ILE A 94 -75.62 2.61 27.68
C ILE A 94 -74.88 1.27 27.62
N ARG A 95 -75.62 0.16 27.54
CA ARG A 95 -75.03 -1.20 27.55
C ARG A 95 -74.62 -1.72 26.18
N ALA A 96 -74.87 -1.00 25.09
CA ALA A 96 -74.49 -1.42 23.75
C ALA A 96 -72.95 -1.53 23.63
N GLY A 97 -72.44 -2.72 23.30
CA GLY A 97 -71.00 -3.00 23.15
C GLY A 97 -70.20 -3.06 24.46
N LYS A 98 -70.88 -3.14 25.62
CA LYS A 98 -70.26 -3.25 26.95
C LYS A 98 -70.37 -4.67 27.52
N GLN A 99 -69.46 -5.03 28.42
CA GLN A 99 -69.52 -6.27 29.20
C GLN A 99 -70.18 -6.01 30.56
N MET A 100 -70.89 -7.01 31.09
CA MET A 100 -71.39 -6.97 32.47
C MET A 100 -70.22 -7.25 33.41
N THR A 101 -69.99 -6.34 34.35
CA THR A 101 -68.91 -6.41 35.35
C THR A 101 -69.46 -6.04 36.72
N PHE A 102 -68.68 -6.25 37.79
CA PHE A 102 -69.06 -5.79 39.13
C PHE A 102 -68.24 -4.56 39.51
N ASP A 103 -68.88 -3.56 40.12
CA ASP A 103 -68.19 -2.37 40.60
C ASP A 103 -67.14 -2.77 41.66
N PRO A 104 -65.88 -2.32 41.54
CA PRO A 104 -64.81 -2.76 42.45
C PRO A 104 -64.96 -2.22 43.89
N THR A 105 -65.85 -1.27 44.12
CA THR A 105 -66.08 -0.63 45.43
C THR A 105 -67.39 -1.09 46.07
N THR A 106 -68.47 -1.16 45.28
CA THR A 106 -69.80 -1.53 45.81
C THR A 106 -70.19 -2.98 45.52
N ALA A 107 -69.44 -3.69 44.68
CA ALA A 107 -69.74 -5.03 44.16
C ALA A 107 -71.04 -5.12 43.34
N ASP A 108 -71.71 -4.00 43.06
CA ASP A 108 -72.96 -3.98 42.31
C ASP A 108 -72.75 -4.31 40.83
N PRO A 109 -73.70 -4.97 40.16
CA PRO A 109 -73.61 -5.19 38.72
C PRO A 109 -73.62 -3.88 37.92
N THR A 110 -72.59 -3.67 37.10
CA THR A 110 -72.41 -2.52 36.22
C THR A 110 -72.00 -2.96 34.81
N VAL A 111 -71.80 -2.01 33.89
CA VAL A 111 -71.31 -2.27 32.54
C VAL A 111 -70.05 -1.47 32.24
N SER A 112 -69.05 -2.11 31.62
CA SER A 112 -67.78 -1.47 31.29
C SER A 112 -67.32 -1.78 29.86
N SER A 113 -66.44 -0.93 29.32
CA SER A 113 -65.78 -1.18 28.03
C SER A 113 -64.80 -2.36 28.18
N PRO A 114 -64.64 -3.22 27.16
CA PRO A 114 -63.59 -4.23 27.19
C PRO A 114 -62.22 -3.54 27.30
N ALA A 115 -61.43 -3.91 28.30
CA ALA A 115 -60.05 -3.45 28.43
C ALA A 115 -59.19 -4.12 27.36
N THR A 116 -58.45 -3.32 26.58
CA THR A 116 -57.35 -3.84 25.75
C THR A 116 -56.18 -4.17 26.67
N ALA A 117 -56.20 -5.33 27.31
CA ALA A 117 -55.09 -5.79 28.12
C ALA A 117 -53.82 -5.91 27.23
N ALA A 118 -52.74 -5.24 27.61
CA ALA A 118 -51.44 -5.39 26.96
C ALA A 118 -50.96 -6.84 27.13
N VAL A 119 -50.50 -7.45 26.03
CA VAL A 119 -50.19 -8.89 25.94
C VAL A 119 -48.89 -9.26 26.69
N SER A 120 -48.01 -8.29 26.99
CA SER A 120 -46.83 -8.46 27.86
C SER A 120 -46.27 -7.11 28.36
N ALA A 121 -45.60 -7.12 29.53
CA ALA A 121 -44.96 -5.93 30.11
C ALA A 121 -43.88 -5.29 29.19
N ALA A 122 -43.26 -6.08 28.32
CA ALA A 122 -42.30 -5.59 27.33
C ALA A 122 -42.95 -4.75 26.22
N MET A 123 -44.24 -4.99 25.94
CA MET A 123 -44.95 -4.31 24.85
C MET A 123 -45.75 -3.10 25.32
N GLU A 124 -45.97 -2.96 26.63
CA GLU A 124 -46.68 -1.84 27.26
C GLU A 124 -46.20 -0.44 26.83
N PRO A 125 -44.88 -0.11 26.78
CA PRO A 125 -44.44 1.21 26.32
C PRO A 125 -44.67 1.43 24.81
N VAL A 126 -44.75 0.36 24.02
CA VAL A 126 -44.99 0.45 22.57
C VAL A 126 -46.46 0.68 22.27
N VAL A 127 -47.36 -0.08 22.91
CA VAL A 127 -48.82 0.05 22.70
C VAL A 127 -49.40 1.30 23.35
N GLY A 128 -48.78 1.78 24.44
CA GLY A 128 -49.18 3.00 25.13
C GLY A 128 -48.63 4.29 24.52
N SER A 129 -47.88 4.21 23.42
CA SER A 129 -47.23 5.38 22.82
C SER A 129 -48.21 6.31 22.12
N ALA A 130 -48.16 7.61 22.46
CA ALA A 130 -49.09 8.63 21.95
C ALA A 130 -48.94 8.94 20.45
N ASN A 131 -47.84 8.51 19.81
CA ASN A 131 -47.62 8.62 18.38
C ASN A 131 -46.58 7.60 17.90
N LEU A 132 -46.44 7.46 16.57
CA LEU A 132 -45.52 6.53 15.94
C LEU A 132 -44.04 6.78 16.27
N ALA A 133 -43.64 8.02 16.59
CA ALA A 133 -42.26 8.32 16.95
C ALA A 133 -41.92 7.79 18.35
N LEU A 134 -42.83 7.97 19.31
CA LEU A 134 -42.70 7.41 20.66
C LEU A 134 -42.74 5.88 20.65
N ALA A 135 -43.59 5.28 19.81
CA ALA A 135 -43.67 3.83 19.67
C ALA A 135 -42.36 3.22 19.14
N ARG A 136 -41.72 3.86 18.16
CA ARG A 136 -40.42 3.42 17.63
C ARG A 136 -39.31 3.53 18.68
N ALA A 137 -39.30 4.62 19.45
CA ALA A 137 -38.35 4.80 20.54
C ALA A 137 -38.51 3.73 21.64
N ALA A 138 -39.76 3.38 21.98
CA ALA A 138 -40.07 2.34 22.97
C ALA A 138 -39.63 0.93 22.55
N LEU A 139 -39.57 0.65 21.23
CA LEU A 139 -39.04 -0.59 20.67
C LEU A 139 -37.50 -0.68 20.69
N ALA A 140 -36.80 0.35 21.21
CA ALA A 140 -35.35 0.50 21.13
C ALA A 140 -34.78 0.42 19.69
N ILE A 141 -35.63 0.65 18.69
CA ILE A 141 -35.20 0.96 17.34
C ILE A 141 -34.75 2.41 17.42
N GLY A 142 -33.48 2.62 17.74
CA GLY A 142 -32.90 3.95 17.94
C GLY A 142 -33.27 4.89 16.78
N THR A 143 -33.20 6.19 17.02
CA THR A 143 -33.41 7.22 15.98
C THR A 143 -32.58 6.98 14.71
N GLU A 144 -31.48 6.24 14.82
CA GLU A 144 -30.59 5.84 13.73
C GLU A 144 -31.06 4.63 12.90
N MET A 145 -31.96 3.79 13.41
CA MET A 145 -32.62 2.70 12.65
C MET A 145 -33.98 3.10 12.06
N GLY A 146 -34.47 4.31 12.34
CA GLY A 146 -35.71 4.85 11.76
C GLY A 146 -35.78 4.79 10.22
N PRO A 147 -34.68 5.03 9.48
CA PRO A 147 -34.63 4.88 8.02
C PRO A 147 -34.64 3.42 7.54
N VAL A 148 -34.20 2.47 8.37
CA VAL A 148 -34.00 1.06 8.02
C VAL A 148 -35.33 0.32 7.81
N MET A 149 -36.44 0.83 8.35
CA MET A 149 -37.75 0.16 8.33
C MET A 149 -38.81 0.83 7.43
N ASN A 150 -38.45 1.84 6.63
CA ASN A 150 -39.43 2.59 5.80
C ASN A 150 -39.14 2.58 4.28
N ALA A 151 -38.35 1.65 3.78
CA ALA A 151 -38.10 1.55 2.33
C ALA A 151 -38.43 0.14 1.83
N ALA A 152 -39.25 0.04 0.78
CA ALA A 152 -39.58 -1.20 0.07
C ALA A 152 -38.36 -1.83 -0.65
N THR A 153 -37.22 -1.15 -0.63
CA THR A 153 -35.92 -1.61 -1.06
C THR A 153 -34.90 -1.15 -0.02
N LEU A 154 -34.03 -2.04 0.46
CA LEU A 154 -32.84 -1.69 1.24
C LEU A 154 -31.87 -0.91 0.34
N ASP A 155 -32.18 0.37 0.10
CA ASP A 155 -31.24 1.32 -0.46
C ASP A 155 -30.76 2.22 0.68
N LEU A 156 -30.04 1.62 1.64
CA LEU A 156 -29.17 2.39 2.51
C LEU A 156 -28.04 2.86 1.60
N ALA A 157 -28.07 4.11 1.17
CA ALA A 157 -26.87 4.75 0.64
C ALA A 157 -25.78 4.56 1.71
N ALA A 158 -24.78 3.72 1.42
CA ALA A 158 -23.75 3.29 2.36
C ALA A 158 -22.91 4.46 2.93
N THR A 159 -23.13 5.66 2.39
CA THR A 159 -22.58 6.96 2.78
C THR A 159 -23.33 7.65 3.92
N ALA A 160 -24.55 7.23 4.28
CA ALA A 160 -25.41 7.96 5.22
C ALA A 160 -25.32 7.49 6.69
N PHE A 161 -24.66 6.37 6.96
CA PHE A 161 -24.54 5.79 8.31
C PHE A 161 -23.08 5.73 8.72
N GLU A 162 -22.64 6.72 9.50
CA GLU A 162 -21.30 6.75 10.10
C GLU A 162 -21.29 6.01 11.43
N PHE A 163 -20.26 5.21 11.67
CA PHE A 163 -20.08 4.51 12.94
C PHE A 163 -18.60 4.40 13.33
N LYS A 164 -18.37 4.47 14.64
CA LYS A 164 -17.07 4.17 15.23
C LYS A 164 -16.85 2.68 15.28
N ALA A 165 -15.89 2.17 14.50
CA ALA A 165 -15.40 0.81 14.72
C ALA A 165 -14.84 0.71 16.15
N THR A 166 -15.07 -0.42 16.82
CA THR A 166 -14.51 -0.69 18.16
C THR A 166 -12.98 -0.49 18.14
N GLY A 167 -12.47 0.40 18.97
CA GLY A 167 -11.04 0.77 19.01
C GLY A 167 -10.60 1.86 18.01
N GLY A 168 -11.48 2.29 17.10
CA GLY A 168 -11.25 3.44 16.23
C GLY A 168 -11.32 4.77 16.97
N THR A 169 -10.79 5.83 16.38
CA THR A 169 -10.80 7.19 16.97
C THR A 169 -11.82 8.13 16.33
N ALA A 170 -12.30 7.82 15.13
CA ALA A 170 -13.25 8.62 14.36
C ALA A 170 -14.40 7.78 13.80
N ASP A 171 -15.55 8.43 13.61
CA ASP A 171 -16.71 7.87 12.92
C ASP A 171 -16.43 7.84 11.41
N ARG A 172 -16.83 6.76 10.74
CA ARG A 172 -16.70 6.58 9.28
C ARG A 172 -17.88 5.79 8.78
N SER A 173 -18.33 6.06 7.55
CA SER A 173 -19.38 5.27 6.92
C SER A 173 -18.87 3.90 6.48
N LEU A 174 -19.78 2.95 6.19
CA LEU A 174 -19.38 1.68 5.60
C LEU A 174 -18.81 1.90 4.19
N ALA A 175 -19.34 2.87 3.44
CA ALA A 175 -18.80 3.27 2.15
C ALA A 175 -17.36 3.74 2.26
N ASP A 176 -17.04 4.60 3.23
CA ASP A 176 -15.67 5.09 3.43
C ASP A 176 -14.70 3.95 3.76
N ARG A 177 -15.15 2.96 4.53
CA ARG A 177 -14.31 1.80 4.87
C ARG A 177 -14.14 0.85 3.68
N ALA A 178 -15.21 0.63 2.92
CA ALA A 178 -15.19 -0.19 1.73
C ALA A 178 -14.35 0.43 0.60
N SER A 179 -14.20 1.76 0.58
CA SER A 179 -13.32 2.45 -0.37
C SER A 179 -11.84 2.46 0.02
N ASP A 180 -11.44 1.94 1.21
CA ASP A 180 -10.02 1.84 1.56
C ASP A 180 -9.26 0.90 0.60
N VAL A 181 -9.94 -0.16 0.10
CA VAL A 181 -9.42 -1.13 -0.87
C VAL A 181 -10.52 -1.48 -1.86
N VAL A 182 -10.29 -1.22 -3.15
CA VAL A 182 -11.23 -1.53 -4.23
C VAL A 182 -10.62 -2.52 -5.22
N ASN A 183 -11.44 -3.41 -5.77
CA ASN A 183 -11.01 -4.37 -6.79
C ASN A 183 -11.45 -3.87 -8.17
N VAL A 184 -10.57 -3.92 -9.18
CA VAL A 184 -10.97 -3.53 -10.55
C VAL A 184 -12.15 -4.35 -11.10
N LYS A 185 -12.40 -5.55 -10.57
CA LYS A 185 -13.55 -6.38 -10.92
C LYS A 185 -14.89 -5.78 -10.47
N ASP A 186 -14.90 -4.97 -9.41
CA ASP A 186 -16.10 -4.25 -8.97
C ASP A 186 -16.50 -3.16 -9.98
N PHE A 187 -15.57 -2.77 -10.85
CA PHE A 187 -15.75 -1.79 -11.92
C PHE A 187 -15.89 -2.45 -13.31
N GLY A 188 -16.12 -3.76 -13.34
CA GLY A 188 -16.39 -4.52 -14.56
C GLY A 188 -15.15 -4.98 -15.32
N ALA A 189 -13.95 -4.89 -14.73
CA ALA A 189 -12.76 -5.56 -15.27
C ALA A 189 -12.88 -7.08 -15.13
N ILE A 190 -12.45 -7.81 -16.14
CA ILE A 190 -12.59 -9.27 -16.24
C ILE A 190 -11.21 -9.93 -16.14
N GLY A 191 -10.19 -9.34 -16.77
CA GLY A 191 -8.86 -9.94 -16.91
C GLY A 191 -8.79 -11.01 -18.01
N ASP A 192 -9.60 -10.88 -19.07
CA ASP A 192 -9.71 -11.85 -20.18
C ASP A 192 -8.84 -11.51 -21.41
N GLY A 193 -8.00 -10.49 -21.30
CA GLY A 193 -7.19 -9.98 -22.40
C GLY A 193 -7.92 -8.98 -23.30
N SER A 194 -9.12 -8.52 -22.93
CA SER A 194 -9.76 -7.35 -23.54
C SER A 194 -9.15 -6.03 -23.06
N ASP A 195 -9.43 -4.94 -23.76
CA ASP A 195 -9.05 -3.59 -23.33
C ASP A 195 -9.90 -3.18 -22.12
N GLU A 196 -9.24 -3.02 -20.98
CA GLU A 196 -9.87 -2.75 -19.69
C GLU A 196 -9.49 -1.38 -19.13
N THR A 197 -8.84 -0.54 -19.95
CA THR A 197 -8.33 0.79 -19.56
C THR A 197 -9.36 1.60 -18.77
N ALA A 198 -10.57 1.76 -19.32
CA ALA A 198 -11.62 2.59 -18.70
C ALA A 198 -12.12 2.02 -17.36
N LYS A 199 -12.14 0.70 -17.20
CA LYS A 199 -12.61 0.02 -15.98
C LYS A 199 -11.58 0.14 -14.86
N ILE A 200 -10.30 0.00 -15.20
CA ILE A 200 -9.18 0.20 -14.27
C ILE A 200 -9.15 1.67 -13.82
N GLN A 201 -9.29 2.61 -14.77
CA GLN A 201 -9.33 4.03 -14.43
C GLN A 201 -10.53 4.38 -13.55
N ALA A 202 -11.71 3.80 -13.81
CA ALA A 202 -12.89 3.98 -12.96
C ALA A 202 -12.66 3.52 -11.51
N ALA A 203 -11.93 2.41 -11.31
CA ALA A 203 -11.57 1.95 -9.98
C ALA A 203 -10.65 2.94 -9.26
N ILE A 204 -9.63 3.46 -9.94
CA ILE A 204 -8.73 4.49 -9.40
C ILE A 204 -9.51 5.78 -9.09
N ASP A 205 -10.39 6.21 -9.99
CA ASP A 205 -11.16 7.44 -9.87
C ASP A 205 -12.19 7.39 -8.74
N SER A 206 -12.60 6.20 -8.30
CA SER A 206 -13.48 6.01 -7.14
C SER A 206 -12.82 6.39 -5.81
N LEU A 207 -11.48 6.39 -5.77
CA LEU A 207 -10.69 6.69 -4.57
C LEU A 207 -10.40 8.19 -4.45
N THR A 208 -11.35 8.94 -3.89
CA THR A 208 -11.22 10.40 -3.75
C THR A 208 -10.27 10.85 -2.63
N ASN A 209 -9.99 9.98 -1.67
CA ASN A 209 -9.14 10.26 -0.49
C ASN A 209 -7.90 9.35 -0.40
N GLY A 210 -7.45 8.81 -1.54
CA GLY A 210 -6.46 7.74 -1.58
C GLY A 210 -7.06 6.36 -1.27
N GLY A 211 -6.21 5.34 -1.16
CA GLY A 211 -6.64 3.95 -0.94
C GLY A 211 -5.84 2.97 -1.79
N THR A 212 -6.31 1.73 -1.90
CA THR A 212 -5.66 0.69 -2.72
C THR A 212 -6.58 0.21 -3.83
N VAL A 213 -6.06 0.11 -5.05
CA VAL A 213 -6.70 -0.58 -6.18
C VAL A 213 -5.99 -1.90 -6.41
N GLU A 214 -6.71 -3.02 -6.31
CA GLU A 214 -6.16 -4.36 -6.55
C GLU A 214 -6.39 -4.82 -8.01
N ILE A 215 -5.32 -5.35 -8.62
CA ILE A 215 -5.31 -6.00 -9.94
C ILE A 215 -5.19 -7.52 -9.74
N PRO A 216 -6.30 -8.26 -9.60
CA PRO A 216 -6.28 -9.70 -9.34
C PRO A 216 -5.82 -10.50 -10.56
N ALA A 217 -5.61 -11.81 -10.40
CA ALA A 217 -5.21 -12.69 -11.49
C ALA A 217 -6.10 -12.55 -12.76
N GLY A 218 -5.43 -12.41 -13.90
CA GLY A 218 -6.02 -12.13 -15.21
C GLY A 218 -5.02 -11.40 -16.12
N THR A 219 -5.34 -11.25 -17.40
CA THR A 219 -4.63 -10.36 -18.32
C THR A 219 -5.49 -9.15 -18.65
N TYR A 220 -4.97 -7.95 -18.38
CA TYR A 220 -5.68 -6.69 -18.50
C TYR A 220 -4.97 -5.86 -19.57
N ILE A 221 -5.55 -5.74 -20.77
CA ILE A 221 -4.96 -4.88 -21.79
C ILE A 221 -5.29 -3.42 -21.45
N PHE A 222 -4.29 -2.54 -21.52
CA PHE A 222 -4.48 -1.11 -21.25
C PHE A 222 -3.76 -0.24 -22.29
N THR A 223 -4.15 1.03 -22.40
CA THR A 223 -3.40 2.05 -23.17
C THR A 223 -2.66 3.03 -22.28
N SER A 224 -3.34 3.59 -21.28
CA SER A 224 -2.77 4.52 -20.30
C SER A 224 -3.54 4.45 -18.98
N ILE A 225 -2.84 4.45 -17.85
CA ILE A 225 -3.40 4.39 -16.50
C ILE A 225 -2.80 5.52 -15.67
N GLU A 226 -3.65 6.43 -15.18
CA GLU A 226 -3.26 7.52 -14.29
C GLU A 226 -3.58 7.15 -12.84
N VAL A 227 -2.55 7.09 -11.99
CA VAL A 227 -2.68 6.79 -10.56
C VAL A 227 -2.63 8.09 -9.75
N LYS A 228 -3.67 8.32 -8.94
CA LYS A 228 -3.92 9.58 -8.22
C LYS A 228 -3.23 9.67 -6.86
N THR A 229 -3.18 10.88 -6.31
CA THR A 229 -2.55 11.18 -5.01
C THR A 229 -3.02 10.21 -3.93
N GLY A 230 -2.07 9.61 -3.21
CA GLY A 230 -2.37 8.69 -2.10
C GLY A 230 -2.93 7.32 -2.52
N VAL A 231 -3.02 7.03 -3.81
CA VAL A 231 -3.47 5.72 -4.32
C VAL A 231 -2.30 4.75 -4.41
N THR A 232 -2.57 3.51 -4.00
CA THR A 232 -1.71 2.35 -4.23
C THR A 232 -2.31 1.50 -5.33
N LEU A 233 -1.65 1.40 -6.49
CA LEU A 233 -1.99 0.43 -7.52
C LEU A 233 -1.23 -0.86 -7.23
N LYS A 234 -1.96 -1.90 -6.83
CA LYS A 234 -1.39 -3.14 -6.27
C LYS A 234 -1.72 -4.36 -7.13
N GLY A 235 -0.70 -5.09 -7.53
CA GLY A 235 -0.87 -6.38 -8.18
C GLY A 235 -1.23 -7.48 -7.19
N ALA A 236 -2.22 -8.28 -7.57
CA ALA A 236 -2.67 -9.50 -6.89
C ALA A 236 -2.69 -10.68 -7.88
N GLY A 237 -1.67 -10.74 -8.74
CA GLY A 237 -1.45 -11.79 -9.74
C GLY A 237 -1.89 -11.43 -11.17
N GLY A 238 -2.45 -10.25 -11.40
CA GLY A 238 -2.84 -9.80 -12.74
C GLY A 238 -1.68 -9.22 -13.55
N VAL A 239 -1.71 -9.45 -14.87
CA VAL A 239 -0.78 -8.89 -15.85
C VAL A 239 -1.42 -7.67 -16.51
N LEU A 240 -0.82 -6.50 -16.32
CA LEU A 240 -1.12 -5.29 -17.07
C LEU A 240 -0.31 -5.34 -18.38
N LYS A 241 -0.98 -5.51 -19.52
CA LYS A 241 -0.33 -5.62 -20.83
C LYS A 241 -0.62 -4.39 -21.69
N LEU A 242 0.41 -3.72 -22.18
CA LEU A 242 0.22 -2.59 -23.09
C LEU A 242 -0.44 -3.05 -24.39
N LYS A 243 -1.51 -2.36 -24.79
CA LYS A 243 -2.22 -2.61 -26.04
C LYS A 243 -1.29 -2.42 -27.24
N SER A 244 -1.38 -3.32 -28.22
CA SER A 244 -0.65 -3.17 -29.48
C SER A 244 -1.06 -1.89 -30.21
N ASN A 245 -0.10 -1.25 -30.88
CA ASN A 245 -0.31 0.02 -31.60
C ASN A 245 -0.80 1.17 -30.70
N THR A 246 -0.34 1.21 -29.43
CA THR A 246 -0.47 2.40 -28.57
C THR A 246 0.61 3.41 -28.96
N CYS A 247 1.87 2.99 -29.00
CA CYS A 247 3.01 3.83 -29.39
C CYS A 247 3.18 3.80 -30.92
N VAL A 248 2.61 4.80 -31.61
CA VAL A 248 2.52 4.87 -33.08
C VAL A 248 3.19 6.12 -33.68
N ASN A 249 3.80 6.98 -32.88
CA ASN A 249 4.39 8.23 -33.32
C ASN A 249 5.70 8.54 -32.57
N ALA A 250 6.81 8.61 -33.32
CA ALA A 250 8.16 8.89 -32.79
C ALA A 250 8.31 10.30 -32.16
N GLY A 251 7.39 11.23 -32.43
CA GLY A 251 7.39 12.58 -31.83
C GLY A 251 6.51 12.72 -30.59
N THR A 252 5.89 11.64 -30.09
CA THR A 252 4.90 11.70 -29.00
C THR A 252 5.41 10.98 -27.75
N ALA A 253 5.29 11.63 -26.60
CA ALA A 253 5.48 10.99 -25.30
C ALA A 253 4.20 10.24 -24.90
N TYR A 254 4.34 8.96 -24.57
CA TYR A 254 3.27 8.08 -24.12
C TYR A 254 3.49 7.71 -22.65
N TYR A 255 2.64 8.21 -21.77
CA TYR A 255 2.68 7.85 -20.35
C TYR A 255 1.81 6.62 -20.12
N LEU A 256 2.45 5.46 -19.95
CA LEU A 256 1.78 4.16 -19.92
C LEU A 256 1.08 3.92 -18.57
N ILE A 257 1.84 3.79 -17.49
CA ILE A 257 1.33 3.82 -16.13
C ILE A 257 2.02 4.99 -15.44
N HIS A 258 1.26 5.96 -14.94
CA HIS A 258 1.85 7.22 -14.50
C HIS A 258 1.06 7.90 -13.41
N ASN A 259 1.67 8.92 -12.81
CA ASN A 259 1.00 9.76 -11.82
C ASN A 259 1.17 11.27 -12.05
N LEU A 260 1.96 11.71 -13.05
CA LEU A 260 2.06 13.09 -13.56
C LEU A 260 1.83 14.22 -12.52
N GLY A 261 2.56 14.19 -11.40
CA GLY A 261 2.57 15.23 -10.36
C GLY A 261 1.78 14.87 -9.11
N HIS A 262 0.94 13.83 -9.15
CA HIS A 262 0.31 13.28 -7.96
C HIS A 262 1.36 12.78 -6.96
N THR A 263 1.07 12.91 -5.66
CA THR A 263 2.04 12.63 -4.59
C THR A 263 1.65 11.40 -3.78
N ASN A 264 2.62 10.80 -3.09
CA ASN A 264 2.43 9.62 -2.23
C ASN A 264 1.76 8.43 -2.96
N VAL A 265 2.03 8.30 -4.26
CA VAL A 265 1.55 7.19 -5.09
C VAL A 265 2.42 5.96 -4.86
N ARG A 266 1.79 4.78 -4.87
CA ARG A 266 2.50 3.50 -4.73
C ARG A 266 2.14 2.56 -5.88
N TYR A 267 3.16 2.00 -6.51
CA TYR A 267 3.06 0.91 -7.47
C TYR A 267 3.65 -0.33 -6.81
N GLU A 268 2.82 -1.32 -6.51
CA GLU A 268 3.23 -2.45 -5.67
C GLU A 268 2.89 -3.78 -6.31
N SER A 269 3.85 -4.70 -6.38
CA SER A 269 3.59 -6.10 -6.81
C SER A 269 2.93 -6.23 -8.19
N LEU A 270 3.05 -5.21 -9.04
CA LEU A 270 2.47 -5.20 -10.39
C LEU A 270 3.26 -6.14 -11.30
N ILE A 271 2.56 -6.80 -12.22
CA ILE A 271 3.17 -7.50 -13.35
C ILE A 271 2.84 -6.71 -14.62
N ILE A 272 3.86 -6.18 -15.30
CA ILE A 272 3.70 -5.29 -16.44
C ILE A 272 4.40 -5.90 -17.67
N ASP A 273 3.65 -6.12 -18.74
CA ASP A 273 4.15 -6.47 -20.08
C ASP A 273 4.02 -5.24 -20.99
N GLY A 274 5.15 -4.62 -21.32
CA GLY A 274 5.16 -3.43 -22.17
C GLY A 274 4.88 -3.70 -23.65
N ASN A 275 4.80 -4.97 -24.08
CA ASN A 275 4.46 -5.33 -25.45
C ASN A 275 5.33 -4.61 -26.51
N MET A 276 6.64 -4.46 -26.24
CA MET A 276 7.59 -3.64 -27.01
C MET A 276 7.51 -3.84 -28.52
N ALA A 277 7.52 -5.09 -28.98
CA ALA A 277 7.53 -5.41 -30.42
C ALA A 277 6.33 -4.84 -31.20
N ASN A 278 5.21 -4.56 -30.52
CA ASN A 278 4.00 -3.99 -31.11
C ASN A 278 3.82 -2.49 -30.82
N ASN A 279 4.83 -1.83 -30.22
CA ASN A 279 4.79 -0.45 -29.74
C ASN A 279 6.14 0.24 -29.96
N ALA A 280 6.60 0.33 -31.21
CA ALA A 280 7.97 0.72 -31.56
C ALA A 280 8.18 2.22 -31.90
N LEU A 281 7.13 3.07 -31.89
CA LEU A 281 7.23 4.47 -32.30
C LEU A 281 6.80 5.41 -31.17
N TYR A 282 7.76 6.05 -30.52
CA TYR A 282 7.55 6.97 -29.39
C TYR A 282 8.73 7.95 -29.26
N LEU A 283 8.48 9.08 -28.59
CA LEU A 283 9.54 9.95 -28.05
C LEU A 283 9.96 9.48 -26.65
N VAL A 284 8.97 9.12 -25.83
CA VAL A 284 9.13 8.53 -24.48
C VAL A 284 8.01 7.51 -24.29
N ALA A 285 8.30 6.34 -23.73
CA ALA A 285 7.27 5.32 -23.45
C ALA A 285 7.66 4.39 -22.29
N ASP A 286 8.01 4.97 -21.14
CA ASP A 286 8.39 4.22 -19.95
C ASP A 286 7.22 3.38 -19.43
N ALA A 287 7.50 2.17 -18.92
CA ALA A 287 6.43 1.32 -18.38
C ALA A 287 5.78 1.96 -17.15
N ILE A 288 6.57 2.58 -16.27
CA ILE A 288 6.09 3.44 -15.19
C ILE A 288 6.78 4.80 -15.28
N THR A 289 5.98 5.87 -15.37
CA THR A 289 6.44 7.26 -15.24
C THR A 289 6.04 7.81 -13.87
N ALA A 290 7.00 7.78 -12.93
CA ALA A 290 6.87 8.28 -11.58
C ALA A 290 7.35 9.74 -11.48
N THR A 291 6.46 10.63 -11.03
CA THR A 291 6.79 12.04 -10.78
C THR A 291 6.21 12.51 -9.44
N GLY A 292 6.54 13.71 -8.96
CA GLY A 292 5.98 14.20 -7.71
C GLY A 292 6.52 13.50 -6.46
N ALA A 293 6.18 14.04 -5.29
CA ALA A 293 6.86 13.67 -4.05
C ALA A 293 6.35 12.35 -3.44
N GLY A 294 7.26 11.54 -2.91
CA GLY A 294 6.95 10.37 -2.08
C GLY A 294 6.42 9.16 -2.86
N VAL A 295 6.74 9.04 -4.15
CA VAL A 295 6.33 7.90 -4.97
C VAL A 295 7.15 6.66 -4.62
N VAL A 296 6.48 5.50 -4.51
CA VAL A 296 7.13 4.21 -4.28
C VAL A 296 6.82 3.27 -5.43
N VAL A 297 7.85 2.64 -6.00
CA VAL A 297 7.71 1.51 -6.92
C VAL A 297 8.42 0.32 -6.29
N ARG A 298 7.67 -0.72 -5.91
CA ARG A 298 8.24 -1.86 -5.21
C ARG A 298 7.65 -3.21 -5.59
N ASP A 299 8.52 -4.22 -5.51
CA ASP A 299 8.16 -5.63 -5.69
C ASP A 299 7.47 -5.92 -7.04
N CYS A 300 7.63 -5.05 -8.03
CA CYS A 300 7.02 -5.19 -9.35
C CYS A 300 7.87 -6.10 -10.25
N TYR A 301 7.20 -6.83 -11.15
CA TYR A 301 7.82 -7.51 -12.27
C TYR A 301 7.47 -6.80 -13.58
N ILE A 302 8.45 -6.17 -14.21
CA ILE A 302 8.27 -5.33 -15.39
C ILE A 302 9.12 -5.92 -16.52
N TYR A 303 8.52 -6.15 -17.68
CA TYR A 303 9.26 -6.69 -18.81
C TYR A 303 8.76 -6.22 -20.17
N ASN A 304 9.60 -6.41 -21.19
CA ASN A 304 9.27 -6.15 -22.59
C ASN A 304 8.78 -4.70 -22.81
N THR A 305 9.49 -3.75 -22.20
CA THR A 305 9.09 -2.34 -22.18
C THR A 305 9.45 -1.64 -23.48
N PRO A 306 8.59 -0.77 -24.04
CA PRO A 306 8.95 0.02 -25.21
C PRO A 306 10.24 0.81 -24.97
N ASP A 307 10.26 1.60 -23.89
CA ASP A 307 11.36 2.49 -23.54
C ASP A 307 12.06 2.01 -22.25
N SER A 308 12.19 2.87 -21.24
CA SER A 308 12.71 2.47 -19.93
C SER A 308 11.70 1.65 -19.10
N GLY A 309 12.23 0.88 -18.15
CA GLY A 309 11.40 0.14 -17.20
C GLY A 309 10.64 1.07 -16.26
N ILE A 310 11.38 1.86 -15.48
CA ILE A 310 10.81 2.82 -14.54
C ILE A 310 11.54 4.16 -14.69
N MET A 311 10.81 5.23 -14.94
CA MET A 311 11.34 6.59 -14.86
C MET A 311 10.88 7.28 -13.58
N PHE A 312 11.82 7.85 -12.83
CA PHE A 312 11.58 8.87 -11.81
C PHE A 312 12.03 10.22 -12.37
N SER A 313 11.07 11.10 -12.64
CA SER A 313 11.36 12.47 -13.09
C SER A 313 10.81 13.45 -12.08
N ASP A 314 11.70 14.26 -11.50
CA ASP A 314 11.34 15.26 -10.49
C ASP A 314 10.50 14.67 -9.34
N ALA A 315 10.95 13.53 -8.82
CA ALA A 315 10.24 12.72 -7.84
C ALA A 315 10.97 12.69 -6.48
N PRO A 316 10.94 13.78 -5.70
CA PRO A 316 11.67 13.83 -4.43
C PRO A 316 11.08 12.85 -3.41
N ARG A 317 11.93 12.24 -2.57
CA ARG A 317 11.56 11.18 -1.63
C ARG A 317 11.02 9.92 -2.31
N GLY A 318 11.38 9.70 -3.58
CA GLY A 318 11.00 8.50 -4.29
C GLY A 318 11.77 7.27 -3.78
N MET A 319 11.14 6.11 -3.88
CA MET A 319 11.74 4.83 -3.49
C MET A 319 11.47 3.78 -4.56
N CYS A 320 12.52 3.14 -5.05
CA CYS A 320 12.48 2.10 -6.06
C CYS A 320 13.23 0.87 -5.54
N TYR A 321 12.51 -0.16 -5.09
CA TYR A 321 13.15 -1.32 -4.48
C TYR A 321 12.45 -2.66 -4.67
N GLY A 322 13.21 -3.76 -4.67
CA GLY A 322 12.67 -5.10 -4.79
C GLY A 322 12.07 -5.43 -6.16
N ASN A 323 12.27 -4.56 -7.15
CA ASN A 323 11.70 -4.76 -8.49
C ASN A 323 12.58 -5.71 -9.32
N ARG A 324 11.93 -6.49 -10.19
CA ARG A 324 12.56 -7.24 -11.27
C ARG A 324 12.19 -6.60 -12.60
N ILE A 325 13.17 -6.11 -13.34
CA ILE A 325 12.97 -5.33 -14.55
C ILE A 325 13.79 -5.97 -15.67
N GLU A 326 13.13 -6.49 -16.71
CA GLU A 326 13.78 -7.32 -17.72
C GLU A 326 13.41 -6.88 -19.13
N THR A 327 14.41 -6.53 -19.92
CA THR A 327 14.30 -6.16 -21.34
C THR A 327 13.48 -4.90 -21.60
N GLY A 328 14.06 -3.98 -22.37
CA GLY A 328 13.39 -2.77 -22.84
C GLY A 328 14.24 -2.04 -23.88
N GLY A 329 13.74 -0.90 -24.34
CA GLY A 329 14.39 -0.09 -25.37
C GLY A 329 15.50 0.83 -24.85
N ASP A 330 15.44 1.27 -23.59
CA ASP A 330 16.39 2.24 -23.02
C ASP A 330 17.08 1.77 -21.72
N LEU A 331 16.72 2.37 -20.57
CA LEU A 331 17.29 2.08 -19.25
C LEU A 331 16.35 1.20 -18.43
N GLY A 332 16.90 0.36 -17.55
CA GLY A 332 16.07 -0.35 -16.59
C GLY A 332 15.36 0.62 -15.63
N ILE A 333 16.14 1.53 -15.04
CA ILE A 333 15.66 2.60 -14.17
C ILE A 333 16.29 3.91 -14.58
N TYR A 334 15.47 4.92 -14.84
CA TYR A 334 15.90 6.26 -15.20
C TYR A 334 15.48 7.26 -14.12
N VAL A 335 16.42 7.84 -13.40
CA VAL A 335 16.22 8.97 -12.49
C VAL A 335 16.69 10.27 -13.16
N ASN A 336 15.86 11.31 -13.15
CA ASN A 336 16.28 12.65 -13.58
C ASN A 336 15.70 13.78 -12.71
N GLY A 337 16.43 14.90 -12.67
CA GLY A 337 15.98 16.18 -12.14
C GLY A 337 15.72 17.22 -13.24
N SER A 338 15.03 18.30 -12.88
CA SER A 338 14.71 19.42 -13.77
C SER A 338 15.99 20.11 -14.24
N GLU A 339 16.06 20.41 -15.54
CA GLU A 339 17.19 21.18 -16.11
C GLU A 339 17.30 22.56 -15.45
N GLY A 340 18.51 22.96 -15.04
CA GLY A 340 18.75 24.24 -14.37
C GLY A 340 18.28 24.33 -12.91
N GLY A 341 17.68 23.26 -12.37
CA GLY A 341 17.20 23.21 -10.98
C GLY A 341 18.27 22.72 -9.98
N SER A 342 17.98 22.88 -8.68
CA SER A 342 18.60 22.08 -7.61
C SER A 342 17.53 21.15 -7.07
N ASN A 343 17.32 20.01 -7.76
CA ASN A 343 16.31 19.09 -7.28
C ASN A 343 16.92 18.25 -6.16
N ARG A 344 16.61 18.61 -4.91
CA ARG A 344 16.97 17.88 -3.68
C ARG A 344 16.19 16.57 -3.58
N ALA A 345 16.30 15.76 -4.63
CA ALA A 345 15.57 14.54 -4.84
C ALA A 345 16.21 13.42 -4.03
N THR A 346 16.01 13.42 -2.71
CA THR A 346 16.34 12.24 -1.89
C THR A 346 15.64 11.03 -2.50
N MET A 347 16.38 10.19 -3.22
CA MET A 347 15.84 9.10 -4.02
C MET A 347 16.65 7.84 -3.71
N SER A 348 15.96 6.72 -3.59
CA SER A 348 16.58 5.44 -3.27
C SER A 348 16.25 4.43 -4.35
N VAL A 349 17.28 3.97 -5.08
CA VAL A 349 17.20 2.88 -6.06
C VAL A 349 17.96 1.70 -5.49
N CYS A 350 17.25 0.81 -4.80
CA CYS A 350 17.87 -0.20 -3.95
C CYS A 350 17.34 -1.61 -4.13
N GLY A 351 18.21 -2.62 -4.20
CA GLY A 351 17.77 -4.02 -4.17
C GLY A 351 16.94 -4.44 -5.37
N ASN A 352 17.14 -3.82 -6.54
CA ASN A 352 16.45 -4.19 -7.78
C ASN A 352 17.29 -5.19 -8.59
N ILE A 353 16.61 -6.00 -9.40
CA ILE A 353 17.21 -6.88 -10.40
C ILE A 353 16.88 -6.32 -11.77
N ILE A 354 17.91 -5.97 -12.55
CA ILE A 354 17.79 -5.31 -13.84
C ILE A 354 18.56 -6.12 -14.87
N ASP A 355 17.90 -6.54 -15.95
CA ASP A 355 18.51 -7.35 -17.00
C ASP A 355 18.17 -6.87 -18.41
N GLY A 356 19.17 -6.86 -19.29
CA GLY A 356 18.94 -6.84 -20.74
C GLY A 356 18.63 -5.48 -21.37
N PHE A 357 18.88 -4.37 -20.67
CA PHE A 357 18.62 -3.01 -21.17
C PHE A 357 19.81 -2.47 -22.00
N PRO A 358 19.61 -2.06 -23.27
CA PRO A 358 20.70 -1.75 -24.20
C PRO A 358 21.49 -0.49 -23.85
N PHE A 359 20.89 0.49 -23.16
CA PHE A 359 21.59 1.73 -22.78
C PHE A 359 22.05 1.74 -21.32
N GLY A 360 21.47 0.90 -20.47
CA GLY A 360 22.05 0.60 -19.18
C GLY A 360 21.07 0.11 -18.10
N GLY A 361 21.62 -0.28 -16.96
CA GLY A 361 20.82 -0.68 -15.80
C GLY A 361 20.14 0.50 -15.12
N VAL A 362 20.94 1.43 -14.58
CA VAL A 362 20.44 2.63 -13.89
C VAL A 362 21.07 3.88 -14.51
N GLY A 363 20.25 4.85 -14.91
CA GLY A 363 20.69 6.19 -15.28
C GLY A 363 20.26 7.22 -14.25
N VAL A 364 21.18 8.04 -13.75
CA VAL A 364 20.91 9.22 -12.92
C VAL A 364 21.38 10.43 -13.70
N LYS A 365 20.45 11.20 -14.28
CA LYS A 365 20.79 12.23 -15.26
C LYS A 365 20.30 13.63 -14.90
N ARG A 366 20.88 14.64 -15.56
CA ARG A 366 20.57 16.07 -15.37
C ARG A 366 20.82 16.49 -13.90
N SER A 367 20.02 17.39 -13.36
CA SER A 367 20.18 17.98 -12.02
C SER A 367 19.66 17.11 -10.87
N ALA A 368 19.82 15.78 -10.96
CA ALA A 368 19.44 14.87 -9.90
C ALA A 368 20.45 14.93 -8.75
N GLU A 369 19.98 15.24 -7.54
CA GLU A 369 20.82 15.32 -6.34
C GLU A 369 20.32 14.42 -5.21
N ASN A 370 21.22 13.96 -4.34
CA ASN A 370 20.90 13.13 -3.17
C ASN A 370 20.31 11.74 -3.51
N VAL A 371 20.83 11.12 -4.57
CA VAL A 371 20.39 9.78 -5.02
C VAL A 371 21.31 8.70 -4.46
N THR A 372 20.71 7.67 -3.86
CA THR A 372 21.41 6.43 -3.48
C THR A 372 21.04 5.31 -4.44
N VAL A 373 22.04 4.72 -5.09
CA VAL A 373 21.92 3.53 -5.93
C VAL A 373 22.69 2.41 -5.24
N SER A 374 21.99 1.47 -4.59
CA SER A 374 22.68 0.43 -3.81
C SER A 374 22.07 -0.96 -3.87
N ASN A 375 22.92 -1.98 -3.69
CA ASN A 375 22.47 -3.37 -3.61
C ASN A 375 21.68 -3.87 -4.83
N ASN A 376 21.82 -3.22 -5.99
CA ASN A 376 21.17 -3.68 -7.22
C ASN A 376 22.00 -4.78 -7.89
N ILE A 377 21.31 -5.67 -8.58
CA ILE A 377 21.89 -6.68 -9.48
C ILE A 377 21.62 -6.23 -10.90
N ILE A 378 22.67 -5.95 -11.68
CA ILE A 378 22.55 -5.44 -13.06
C ILE A 378 23.27 -6.39 -14.01
N THR A 379 22.54 -6.99 -14.95
CA THR A 379 23.11 -7.99 -15.85
C THR A 379 22.79 -7.71 -17.31
N ASN A 380 23.74 -8.04 -18.19
CA ASN A 380 23.54 -8.01 -19.65
C ASN A 380 23.01 -6.67 -20.18
N CYS A 381 23.38 -5.56 -19.54
CA CYS A 381 23.02 -4.21 -19.97
C CYS A 381 24.17 -3.56 -20.77
N GLY A 382 23.87 -2.48 -21.49
CA GLY A 382 24.89 -1.64 -22.14
C GLY A 382 25.84 -1.04 -21.11
N ASN A 383 25.39 0.00 -20.41
CA ASN A 383 26.05 0.45 -19.19
C ASN A 383 25.54 -0.29 -17.94
N GLY A 384 26.36 -0.31 -16.88
CA GLY A 384 25.88 -0.71 -15.56
C GLY A 384 25.08 0.42 -14.92
N ILE A 385 25.80 1.45 -14.45
CA ILE A 385 25.22 2.67 -13.87
C ILE A 385 25.81 3.89 -14.60
N THR A 386 24.96 4.82 -14.98
CA THR A 386 25.37 6.08 -15.62
C THR A 386 24.92 7.26 -14.79
N VAL A 387 25.87 8.11 -14.42
CA VAL A 387 25.63 9.44 -13.88
C VAL A 387 26.08 10.43 -14.95
N GLU A 388 25.14 11.20 -15.51
CA GLU A 388 25.49 12.10 -16.60
C GLU A 388 24.62 13.37 -16.67
N ASP A 389 25.23 14.48 -17.05
CA ASP A 389 24.52 15.62 -17.63
C ASP A 389 24.87 15.80 -19.12
N PHE A 390 23.89 16.29 -19.89
CA PHE A 390 23.99 16.47 -21.34
C PHE A 390 24.59 17.83 -21.74
N GLY A 391 24.99 18.67 -20.78
CA GLY A 391 25.75 19.90 -21.06
C GLY A 391 24.97 20.98 -21.81
N VAL A 392 23.63 20.91 -21.84
CA VAL A 392 22.78 21.96 -22.40
C VAL A 392 22.45 22.97 -21.30
N GLY A 393 23.01 24.18 -21.44
CA GLY A 393 23.15 25.14 -20.36
C GLY A 393 21.85 25.54 -19.64
N ALA A 394 21.90 25.44 -18.31
CA ALA A 394 21.25 26.30 -17.30
C ALA A 394 21.56 25.84 -15.86
N GLY A 395 22.29 24.73 -15.65
CA GLY A 395 22.81 24.33 -14.34
C GLY A 395 22.31 22.97 -13.83
N GLY A 396 23.09 22.40 -12.90
CA GLY A 396 22.80 21.16 -12.16
C GLY A 396 23.42 19.91 -12.79
N ALA A 397 24.74 19.77 -12.67
CA ALA A 397 25.38 18.45 -12.78
C ALA A 397 24.82 17.54 -11.67
N PRO A 398 24.68 16.21 -11.88
CA PRO A 398 24.33 15.32 -10.79
C PRO A 398 25.28 15.51 -9.60
N ASP A 399 24.71 15.66 -8.40
CA ASP A 399 25.47 16.06 -7.21
C ASP A 399 25.02 15.32 -5.94
N HIS A 400 25.95 14.99 -5.05
CA HIS A 400 25.70 14.26 -3.80
C HIS A 400 25.06 12.88 -4.02
N LEU A 401 25.74 11.99 -4.74
CA LEU A 401 25.25 10.64 -5.03
C LEU A 401 26.05 9.57 -4.26
N ILE A 402 25.38 8.46 -3.93
CA ILE A 402 26.02 7.27 -3.38
C ILE A 402 25.70 6.07 -4.28
N ILE A 403 26.73 5.47 -4.88
CA ILE A 403 26.65 4.25 -5.68
C ILE A 403 27.42 3.18 -4.94
N THR A 404 26.72 2.26 -4.27
CA THR A 404 27.41 1.28 -3.41
C THR A 404 26.83 -0.12 -3.40
N SER A 405 27.69 -1.12 -3.22
CA SER A 405 27.27 -2.51 -3.01
C SER A 405 26.44 -3.08 -4.16
N ASN A 406 26.55 -2.51 -5.37
CA ASN A 406 25.90 -3.06 -6.55
C ASN A 406 26.74 -4.20 -7.12
N THR A 407 26.07 -5.22 -7.66
CA THR A 407 26.70 -6.35 -8.36
C THR A 407 26.31 -6.30 -9.82
N MET A 408 27.28 -6.28 -10.71
CA MET A 408 27.07 -6.13 -12.15
C MET A 408 27.79 -7.23 -12.93
N ARG A 409 27.17 -7.73 -14.00
CA ARG A 409 27.80 -8.76 -14.84
C ARG A 409 27.43 -8.62 -16.32
N GLY A 410 28.41 -8.82 -17.21
CA GLY A 410 28.17 -8.89 -18.65
C GLY A 410 27.79 -7.52 -19.24
N ILE A 411 28.47 -6.47 -18.79
CA ILE A 411 28.19 -5.08 -19.15
C ILE A 411 28.85 -4.74 -20.50
N GLY A 412 28.07 -4.15 -21.40
CA GLY A 412 28.45 -3.69 -22.73
C GLY A 412 28.48 -4.79 -23.78
N TYR A 413 29.22 -5.88 -23.52
CA TYR A 413 29.54 -6.87 -24.56
C TYR A 413 28.30 -7.47 -25.22
N THR A 414 27.32 -7.87 -24.41
CA THR A 414 26.08 -8.51 -24.87
C THR A 414 25.20 -7.58 -25.70
N LYS A 415 25.53 -6.28 -25.75
CA LYS A 415 24.76 -5.25 -26.43
C LYS A 415 25.48 -4.62 -27.62
N ARG A 416 26.76 -4.91 -27.91
CA ARG A 416 27.63 -4.18 -28.87
C ARG A 416 27.07 -3.88 -30.30
N GLY A 417 25.99 -4.52 -30.72
CA GLY A 417 25.28 -4.19 -31.97
C GLY A 417 24.20 -3.10 -31.86
N THR A 418 23.90 -2.59 -30.67
CA THR A 418 23.08 -1.39 -30.44
C THR A 418 24.00 -0.15 -30.35
N ASP A 419 23.49 1.07 -30.38
CA ASP A 419 24.28 2.31 -30.15
C ASP A 419 24.87 2.33 -28.72
N VAL A 420 25.85 1.46 -28.45
CA VAL A 420 26.13 0.96 -27.11
C VAL A 420 26.92 1.94 -26.26
N ALA A 421 26.33 2.21 -25.11
CA ALA A 421 27.06 2.52 -23.91
C ALA A 421 27.78 1.23 -23.43
N GLU A 422 29.10 1.28 -23.18
CA GLU A 422 29.92 0.10 -22.82
C GLU A 422 30.73 0.30 -21.52
N ALA A 423 30.12 0.85 -20.48
CA ALA A 423 30.81 1.18 -19.24
C ALA A 423 30.13 0.59 -17.99
N GLY A 424 30.93 0.11 -17.05
CA GLY A 424 30.47 -0.39 -15.76
C GLY A 424 29.78 0.72 -14.97
N ILE A 425 30.54 1.74 -14.59
CA ILE A 425 30.03 2.95 -13.93
C ILE A 425 30.56 4.17 -14.66
N VAL A 426 29.66 5.06 -15.06
CA VAL A 426 30.00 6.34 -15.71
C VAL A 426 29.70 7.48 -14.77
N LEU A 427 30.67 8.36 -14.57
CA LEU A 427 30.58 9.63 -13.87
C LEU A 427 30.94 10.75 -14.83
N ASN A 428 29.95 11.19 -15.62
CA ASN A 428 30.11 12.21 -16.63
C ASN A 428 29.55 13.55 -16.14
N PHE A 429 30.42 14.55 -16.01
CA PHE A 429 30.07 15.90 -15.60
C PHE A 429 29.18 15.89 -14.33
N CYS A 430 29.72 15.34 -13.24
CA CYS A 430 29.05 15.22 -11.95
C CYS A 430 30.01 15.60 -10.81
N THR A 431 29.46 15.86 -9.62
CA THR A 431 30.26 16.24 -8.45
C THR A 431 29.81 15.53 -7.17
N ASN A 432 30.69 15.42 -6.18
CA ASN A 432 30.41 14.82 -4.87
C ASN A 432 29.74 13.42 -4.94
N VAL A 433 30.23 12.56 -5.84
CA VAL A 433 29.73 11.19 -5.99
C VAL A 433 30.63 10.20 -5.26
N ILE A 434 30.05 9.33 -4.45
CA ILE A 434 30.74 8.21 -3.80
C ILE A 434 30.42 6.93 -4.56
N VAL A 435 31.42 6.32 -5.19
CA VAL A 435 31.34 4.98 -5.80
C VAL A 435 32.13 4.01 -4.94
N SER A 436 31.45 3.15 -4.19
CA SER A 436 32.16 2.26 -3.26
C SER A 436 31.62 0.84 -3.15
N ASN A 437 32.50 -0.13 -2.94
CA ASN A 437 32.14 -1.53 -2.68
C ASN A 437 31.28 -2.16 -3.79
N ASN A 438 31.37 -1.68 -5.03
CA ASN A 438 30.68 -2.30 -6.16
C ASN A 438 31.50 -3.44 -6.73
N LYS A 439 30.83 -4.49 -7.22
CA LYS A 439 31.45 -5.61 -7.92
C LYS A 439 30.98 -5.64 -9.37
N ILE A 440 31.90 -5.64 -10.32
CA ILE A 440 31.61 -5.67 -11.76
C ILE A 440 32.43 -6.78 -12.39
N GLU A 441 31.78 -7.69 -13.10
CA GLU A 441 32.43 -8.80 -13.82
C GLU A 441 32.09 -8.78 -15.31
N GLY A 442 33.10 -8.79 -16.17
CA GLY A 442 32.91 -8.84 -17.62
C GLY A 442 32.38 -7.53 -18.19
N VAL A 443 33.12 -6.43 -17.98
CA VAL A 443 32.88 -5.13 -18.61
C VAL A 443 33.73 -4.97 -19.87
N SER A 444 33.10 -4.66 -21.02
CA SER A 444 33.78 -4.61 -22.33
C SER A 444 34.45 -3.29 -22.68
N GLY A 445 33.96 -2.15 -22.19
CA GLY A 445 34.60 -0.83 -22.35
C GLY A 445 35.21 -0.36 -21.04
N PHE A 446 34.73 0.75 -20.48
CA PHE A 446 35.31 1.35 -19.28
C PHE A 446 34.78 0.70 -18.00
N GLY A 447 35.67 0.28 -17.08
CA GLY A 447 35.25 -0.19 -15.77
C GLY A 447 34.58 0.93 -14.98
N ILE A 448 35.32 2.00 -14.73
CA ILE A 448 34.83 3.28 -14.20
C ILE A 448 35.32 4.40 -15.09
N ASP A 449 34.40 5.22 -15.59
CA ASP A 449 34.67 6.44 -16.36
C ASP A 449 34.47 7.68 -15.48
N LEU A 450 35.51 8.49 -15.35
CA LEU A 450 35.55 9.78 -14.66
C LEU A 450 35.64 10.92 -15.68
N GLY A 451 34.64 11.04 -16.55
CA GLY A 451 34.54 12.09 -17.55
C GLY A 451 34.16 13.43 -16.93
N GLY A 452 35.13 14.28 -16.56
CA GLY A 452 34.85 15.57 -15.94
C GLY A 452 34.20 15.49 -14.56
N ALA A 453 34.37 14.36 -13.85
CA ALA A 453 33.91 14.19 -12.48
C ALA A 453 34.78 14.98 -11.48
N THR A 454 34.16 15.68 -10.53
CA THR A 454 34.88 16.47 -9.52
C THR A 454 34.51 16.07 -8.09
N ASP A 455 35.46 16.17 -7.17
CA ASP A 455 35.19 15.96 -5.74
C ASP A 455 34.57 14.58 -5.42
N CYS A 456 34.85 13.56 -6.24
CA CYS A 456 34.30 12.21 -6.11
C CYS A 456 35.22 11.28 -5.32
N ILE A 457 34.63 10.27 -4.69
CA ILE A 457 35.35 9.20 -3.98
C ILE A 457 35.05 7.87 -4.65
N ILE A 458 36.08 7.23 -5.19
CA ILE A 458 36.01 5.92 -5.83
C ILE A 458 36.79 4.95 -4.94
N SER A 459 36.10 4.10 -4.16
CA SER A 459 36.78 3.28 -3.16
C SER A 459 36.34 1.83 -3.06
N ASN A 460 37.31 0.92 -2.89
CA ASN A 460 37.05 -0.50 -2.62
C ASN A 460 36.15 -1.20 -3.65
N ASN A 461 36.13 -0.76 -4.90
CA ASN A 461 35.39 -1.43 -5.97
C ASN A 461 36.23 -2.59 -6.54
N HIS A 462 35.57 -3.66 -6.96
CA HIS A 462 36.18 -4.82 -7.58
C HIS A 462 35.66 -5.00 -9.00
N LEU A 463 36.51 -4.74 -9.99
CA LEU A 463 36.18 -4.79 -11.40
C LEU A 463 37.07 -5.80 -12.14
N ILE A 464 36.41 -6.66 -12.91
CA ILE A 464 37.06 -7.62 -13.80
C ILE A 464 36.66 -7.32 -15.25
N GLY A 465 37.65 -6.93 -16.06
CA GLY A 465 37.50 -6.68 -17.49
C GLY A 465 37.63 -7.95 -18.35
N TYR A 466 38.02 -7.78 -19.62
CA TYR A 466 38.33 -8.88 -20.52
C TYR A 466 39.77 -8.84 -21.03
N ALA A 467 40.55 -9.90 -20.78
CA ALA A 467 41.99 -9.92 -21.06
C ALA A 467 42.38 -10.33 -22.50
N ALA A 468 41.48 -10.88 -23.33
CA ALA A 468 41.84 -11.33 -24.69
C ALA A 468 40.72 -11.26 -25.75
N SER A 469 39.45 -11.15 -25.34
CA SER A 469 38.27 -10.87 -26.19
C SER A 469 37.08 -10.73 -25.24
N PRO A 470 36.13 -9.80 -25.46
CA PRO A 470 35.88 -8.94 -26.64
C PRO A 470 36.62 -7.59 -26.68
N GLY A 471 37.73 -7.42 -25.95
CA GLY A 471 38.38 -6.12 -25.67
C GLY A 471 38.99 -5.31 -26.82
N ALA A 472 38.51 -5.39 -28.07
CA ALA A 472 39.02 -4.63 -29.22
C ALA A 472 38.36 -3.23 -29.31
N SER A 473 38.72 -2.36 -28.37
CA SER A 473 38.60 -0.88 -28.31
C SER A 473 38.05 -0.43 -26.95
N GLY A 474 38.72 0.50 -26.29
CA GLY A 474 38.23 1.17 -25.08
C GLY A 474 38.33 0.37 -23.77
N ASN A 475 38.60 -0.94 -23.78
CA ASN A 475 38.63 -1.76 -22.56
C ASN A 475 39.68 -1.33 -21.52
N THR A 476 39.25 -0.51 -20.57
CA THR A 476 40.10 0.20 -19.60
C THR A 476 39.47 0.09 -18.22
N GLY A 477 40.26 -0.20 -17.19
CA GLY A 477 39.77 -0.29 -15.82
C GLY A 477 39.24 1.05 -15.31
N LEU A 478 40.14 2.01 -15.17
CA LEU A 478 39.81 3.39 -14.80
C LEU A 478 40.13 4.34 -15.96
N TYR A 479 39.13 5.06 -16.44
CA TYR A 479 39.29 6.10 -17.45
C TYR A 479 39.02 7.46 -16.82
N ALA A 480 39.88 8.45 -17.05
CA ALA A 480 39.68 9.81 -16.54
C ALA A 480 40.01 10.84 -17.61
N ALA A 481 38.99 11.52 -18.12
CA ALA A 481 39.11 12.43 -19.25
C ALA A 481 38.29 13.71 -19.10
N VAL A 482 38.66 14.74 -19.85
CA VAL A 482 37.85 15.96 -19.97
C VAL A 482 36.51 15.61 -20.61
N ARG A 483 35.42 16.08 -20.01
CA ARG A 483 34.08 15.98 -20.59
C ARG A 483 33.41 17.35 -20.53
N THR A 484 32.85 17.81 -21.66
CA THR A 484 32.13 19.10 -21.72
C THR A 484 32.96 20.27 -21.18
N ALA A 485 34.25 20.34 -21.55
CA ALA A 485 35.22 21.32 -21.05
C ALA A 485 35.48 21.29 -19.52
N VAL A 486 35.06 20.23 -18.82
CA VAL A 486 35.32 20.03 -17.39
C VAL A 486 36.39 18.97 -17.21
N THR A 487 37.46 19.36 -16.53
CA THR A 487 38.59 18.50 -16.18
C THR A 487 38.26 17.68 -14.92
N PRO A 488 38.49 16.36 -14.91
CA PRO A 488 38.29 15.57 -13.71
C PRO A 488 39.33 15.96 -12.65
N THR A 489 38.87 16.41 -11.48
CA THR A 489 39.74 16.99 -10.46
C THR A 489 39.29 16.76 -9.03
N ARG A 490 40.22 16.80 -8.07
CA ARG A 490 39.96 16.61 -6.63
C ARG A 490 39.28 15.28 -6.30
N ASN A 491 39.56 14.25 -7.10
CA ASN A 491 39.00 12.92 -6.88
C ASN A 491 39.90 12.08 -5.97
N THR A 492 39.29 11.21 -5.17
CA THR A 492 40.00 10.21 -4.36
C THR A 492 39.71 8.82 -4.89
N ILE A 493 40.71 8.16 -5.47
CA ILE A 493 40.65 6.80 -6.01
C ILE A 493 41.46 5.88 -5.10
N LEU A 494 40.80 5.12 -4.23
CA LEU A 494 41.41 4.41 -3.11
C LEU A 494 41.04 2.92 -3.03
N GLY A 495 42.00 2.01 -2.99
CA GLY A 495 41.74 0.61 -2.61
C GLY A 495 40.96 -0.20 -3.65
N ASN A 496 40.87 0.25 -4.90
CA ASN A 496 40.10 -0.44 -5.94
C ASN A 496 40.91 -1.56 -6.62
N GLN A 497 40.23 -2.56 -7.15
CA GLN A 497 40.80 -3.64 -7.93
C GLN A 497 40.29 -3.55 -9.37
N PHE A 498 41.17 -3.16 -10.29
CA PHE A 498 40.92 -3.12 -11.73
C PHE A 498 41.75 -4.21 -12.40
N ILE A 499 41.16 -5.39 -12.62
CA ILE A 499 41.88 -6.59 -13.03
C ILE A 499 41.37 -7.10 -14.37
N GLY A 500 42.28 -7.64 -15.19
CA GLY A 500 41.90 -8.38 -16.41
C GLY A 500 41.43 -7.49 -17.54
N PHE A 501 41.86 -6.23 -17.61
CA PHE A 501 41.54 -5.32 -18.71
C PHE A 501 42.50 -5.51 -19.89
N TYR A 502 42.02 -5.37 -21.13
CA TYR A 502 42.86 -5.57 -22.31
C TYR A 502 43.84 -4.42 -22.51
N HIS A 503 43.34 -3.17 -22.61
CA HIS A 503 44.16 -2.02 -22.99
C HIS A 503 44.87 -1.37 -21.81
N TYR A 504 44.12 -0.96 -20.78
CA TYR A 504 44.69 -0.19 -19.68
C TYR A 504 44.10 -0.65 -18.34
N GLY A 505 44.96 -0.79 -17.33
CA GLY A 505 44.48 -0.87 -15.94
C GLY A 505 43.89 0.49 -15.54
N ALA A 506 44.59 1.57 -15.87
CA ALA A 506 44.05 2.92 -15.91
C ALA A 506 44.64 3.74 -17.07
N ARG A 507 43.80 4.58 -17.67
CA ARG A 507 44.23 5.62 -18.62
C ARG A 507 43.74 6.96 -18.11
N LEU A 508 44.69 7.77 -17.65
CA LEU A 508 44.46 9.08 -17.07
C LEU A 508 44.85 10.12 -18.11
N THR A 509 43.86 10.69 -18.80
CA THR A 509 44.14 11.62 -19.89
C THR A 509 44.27 13.07 -19.41
N ALA A 510 43.52 13.43 -18.35
CA ALA A 510 43.47 14.81 -17.84
C ALA A 510 43.17 14.90 -16.33
N LEU A 511 43.39 13.84 -15.56
CA LEU A 511 43.13 13.85 -14.12
C LEU A 511 44.05 14.86 -13.43
N THR A 512 43.52 15.70 -12.54
CA THR A 512 44.31 16.69 -11.79
C THR A 512 43.97 16.75 -10.30
N ALA A 513 44.91 17.23 -9.48
CA ALA A 513 44.72 17.48 -8.04
C ALA A 513 44.08 16.30 -7.29
N SER A 514 44.33 15.07 -7.73
CA SER A 514 43.64 13.86 -7.28
C SER A 514 44.60 12.90 -6.56
N LEU A 515 44.03 12.05 -5.72
CA LEU A 515 44.73 10.98 -5.03
C LEU A 515 44.41 9.64 -5.67
N VAL A 516 45.41 8.93 -6.19
CA VAL A 516 45.29 7.55 -6.69
C VAL A 516 46.15 6.65 -5.82
N CYS A 517 45.51 5.95 -4.89
CA CYS A 517 46.20 5.31 -3.79
C CYS A 517 45.73 3.88 -3.50
N ASP A 518 46.67 3.00 -3.14
CA ASP A 518 46.37 1.65 -2.66
C ASP A 518 45.52 0.80 -3.65
N ASN A 519 45.55 1.11 -4.95
CA ASN A 519 44.79 0.37 -5.97
C ASN A 519 45.60 -0.77 -6.59
N VAL A 520 44.90 -1.73 -7.18
CA VAL A 520 45.48 -2.76 -8.05
C VAL A 520 45.04 -2.48 -9.50
N PHE A 521 46.01 -2.23 -10.37
CA PHE A 521 45.82 -2.07 -11.81
C PHE A 521 46.51 -3.23 -12.53
N SER A 522 45.74 -4.06 -13.23
CA SER A 522 46.26 -5.18 -13.99
C SER A 522 45.62 -5.23 -15.38
N ALA A 523 46.44 -5.02 -16.40
CA ALA A 523 46.03 -5.10 -17.80
C ALA A 523 46.99 -5.94 -18.65
N THR A 524 46.51 -6.32 -19.84
CA THR A 524 47.29 -7.12 -20.81
C THR A 524 48.29 -6.24 -21.55
N GLN A 525 47.85 -5.07 -22.00
CA GLN A 525 48.71 -4.00 -22.48
C GLN A 525 49.15 -3.15 -21.29
N THR A 526 48.96 -1.84 -21.27
CA THR A 526 49.63 -0.96 -20.31
C THR A 526 48.96 -0.96 -18.93
N GLY A 527 49.75 -1.01 -17.85
CA GLY A 527 49.22 -0.99 -16.49
C GLY A 527 48.51 0.34 -16.17
N VAL A 528 49.27 1.44 -16.13
CA VAL A 528 48.75 2.80 -15.96
C VAL A 528 49.41 3.74 -16.97
N ARG A 529 48.60 4.55 -17.65
CA ARG A 529 49.07 5.56 -18.60
C ARG A 529 48.66 6.97 -18.16
N PHE A 530 49.62 7.89 -18.21
CA PHE A 530 49.47 9.32 -17.94
C PHE A 530 49.66 10.12 -19.23
N ASP A 531 48.59 10.69 -19.78
CA ASP A 531 48.71 11.60 -20.93
C ASP A 531 49.08 13.03 -20.47
N ALA A 532 49.44 13.89 -21.42
CA ALA A 532 50.06 15.20 -21.18
C ALA A 532 49.31 16.11 -20.19
N ASP A 533 47.97 16.06 -20.18
CA ASP A 533 47.15 16.93 -19.32
C ASP A 533 46.86 16.31 -17.94
N CYS A 534 47.33 15.09 -17.67
CA CYS A 534 47.20 14.46 -16.36
C CYS A 534 48.31 14.95 -15.46
N ASP A 535 48.01 15.86 -14.52
CA ASP A 535 49.05 16.54 -13.77
C ASP A 535 48.65 16.93 -12.33
N THR A 536 49.62 17.18 -11.46
CA THR A 536 49.39 17.56 -10.05
C THR A 536 48.63 16.48 -9.25
N ASN A 537 48.86 15.20 -9.52
CA ASN A 537 48.26 14.09 -8.76
C ASN A 537 49.25 13.44 -7.79
N THR A 538 48.72 12.77 -6.77
CA THR A 538 49.51 11.84 -5.94
C THR A 538 49.16 10.42 -6.32
N ILE A 539 50.13 9.70 -6.90
CA ILE A 539 50.01 8.30 -7.31
C ILE A 539 50.87 7.48 -6.37
N SER A 540 50.25 6.79 -5.41
CA SER A 540 51.02 6.12 -4.36
C SER A 540 50.51 4.76 -3.93
N ARG A 541 51.42 3.86 -3.55
CA ARG A 541 51.11 2.52 -3.02
C ARG A 541 50.22 1.66 -3.92
N ASN A 542 50.20 1.92 -5.22
CA ASN A 542 49.45 1.11 -6.17
C ASN A 542 50.28 -0.11 -6.59
N ARG A 543 49.61 -1.22 -6.89
CA ARG A 543 50.18 -2.38 -7.55
C ARG A 543 49.81 -2.33 -9.03
N ILE A 544 50.80 -2.16 -9.89
CA ILE A 544 50.62 -1.92 -11.32
C ILE A 544 51.26 -3.06 -12.11
N SER A 545 50.51 -3.61 -13.06
CA SER A 545 50.94 -4.70 -13.94
C SER A 545 50.46 -4.47 -15.37
N GLY A 546 51.39 -4.51 -16.32
CA GLY A 546 51.14 -4.41 -17.76
C GLY A 546 52.42 -4.58 -18.60
N THR A 547 52.30 -4.29 -19.90
CA THR A 547 53.38 -4.33 -20.90
C THR A 547 53.39 -3.04 -21.73
N PRO A 548 53.89 -1.90 -21.19
CA PRO A 548 54.62 -1.74 -19.92
C PRO A 548 53.70 -1.54 -18.69
N ASP A 549 54.27 -1.59 -17.49
CA ASP A 549 53.52 -1.25 -16.26
C ASP A 549 53.06 0.21 -16.26
N VAL A 550 53.94 1.14 -16.65
CA VAL A 550 53.67 2.57 -16.60
C VAL A 550 54.11 3.25 -17.90
N GLU A 551 53.26 4.16 -18.41
CA GLU A 551 53.58 5.07 -19.51
C GLU A 551 53.35 6.52 -19.08
N TYR A 552 54.35 7.37 -19.31
CA TYR A 552 54.27 8.82 -19.12
C TYR A 552 54.47 9.55 -20.45
N TYR A 553 53.61 10.53 -20.69
CA TYR A 553 53.76 11.45 -21.80
C TYR A 553 54.22 12.83 -21.33
N THR A 554 54.99 13.51 -22.17
CA THR A 554 55.44 14.88 -21.95
C THR A 554 54.24 15.78 -21.62
N GLY A 555 54.30 16.48 -20.48
CA GLY A 555 53.22 17.29 -19.92
C GLY A 555 52.76 16.82 -18.54
N ALA A 556 52.85 15.52 -18.25
CA ALA A 556 52.42 14.91 -16.98
C ALA A 556 53.46 15.02 -15.84
N SER A 557 54.21 16.13 -15.78
CA SER A 557 55.47 16.22 -15.03
C SER A 557 55.36 16.55 -13.53
N PHE A 558 54.23 17.06 -13.05
CA PHE A 558 54.01 17.39 -11.63
C PHE A 558 53.20 16.32 -10.89
N ASN A 559 53.09 15.11 -11.45
CA ASN A 559 52.59 13.95 -10.70
C ASN A 559 53.65 13.43 -9.73
N ILE A 560 53.21 13.11 -8.52
CA ILE A 560 54.04 12.49 -7.50
C ILE A 560 53.88 10.97 -7.59
N MET A 561 54.98 10.26 -7.87
CA MET A 561 55.05 8.80 -7.87
C MET A 561 55.78 8.29 -6.61
N LEU A 562 55.04 7.66 -5.68
CA LEU A 562 55.60 7.23 -4.39
C LEU A 562 55.17 5.80 -4.01
N HIS A 563 56.14 4.94 -3.69
CA HIS A 563 55.90 3.61 -3.12
C HIS A 563 54.98 2.71 -3.97
N ASN A 564 54.90 2.92 -5.28
CA ASN A 564 54.17 2.02 -6.17
C ASN A 564 55.01 0.75 -6.41
N TYR A 565 54.31 -0.37 -6.62
CA TYR A 565 54.90 -1.63 -7.01
C TYR A 565 54.64 -1.88 -8.50
N LEU A 566 55.71 -1.93 -9.29
CA LEU A 566 55.69 -2.24 -10.73
C LEU A 566 56.05 -3.72 -10.93
N ALA A 567 55.13 -4.52 -11.46
CA ALA A 567 55.28 -5.95 -11.60
C ALA A 567 56.40 -6.42 -12.54
N SER A 568 56.74 -5.65 -13.58
CA SER A 568 57.69 -6.02 -14.62
C SER A 568 59.16 -5.89 -14.19
N GLY A 569 59.45 -5.25 -13.06
CA GLY A 569 60.82 -5.08 -12.54
C GLY A 569 61.46 -6.41 -12.12
N GLY A 570 62.73 -6.62 -12.49
CA GLY A 570 63.47 -7.86 -12.15
C GLY A 570 63.97 -7.90 -10.70
N THR A 571 64.26 -6.73 -10.12
CA THR A 571 64.77 -6.54 -8.75
C THR A 571 63.81 -5.73 -7.89
N ALA A 572 63.99 -5.72 -6.57
CA ALA A 572 63.19 -4.85 -5.68
C ALA A 572 63.34 -3.35 -6.03
N TRP A 573 64.52 -2.93 -6.50
CA TRP A 573 64.78 -1.57 -6.97
C TRP A 573 63.97 -1.22 -8.22
N GLU A 574 63.96 -2.12 -9.21
CA GLU A 574 63.20 -1.94 -10.45
C GLU A 574 61.69 -2.03 -10.23
N LYS A 575 61.25 -2.87 -9.28
CA LYS A 575 59.85 -2.95 -8.86
C LYS A 575 59.38 -1.71 -8.11
N ALA A 576 60.29 -0.90 -7.55
CA ALA A 576 59.98 0.43 -7.03
C ALA A 576 59.93 1.51 -8.13
N GLY A 577 60.11 1.12 -9.40
CA GLY A 577 60.10 2.02 -10.56
C GLY A 577 61.44 2.70 -10.85
N HIS A 578 62.52 2.30 -10.19
CA HIS A 578 63.85 2.88 -10.38
C HIS A 578 64.71 2.05 -11.36
N VAL A 579 65.73 2.65 -11.95
CA VAL A 579 66.58 1.98 -12.94
C VAL A 579 67.96 1.70 -12.37
N ARG A 580 68.56 0.57 -12.74
CA ARG A 580 69.98 0.29 -12.51
C ARG A 580 70.67 0.14 -13.86
N SER A 581 71.78 0.85 -14.06
CA SER A 581 72.57 0.75 -15.28
C SER A 581 74.01 0.29 -15.00
N ILE A 582 74.45 -0.67 -15.81
CA ILE A 582 75.81 -1.20 -15.87
C ILE A 582 76.50 -0.84 -17.19
N SER A 583 75.79 -0.22 -18.13
CA SER A 583 76.23 -0.02 -19.52
C SER A 583 76.68 1.41 -19.83
N VAL A 584 76.23 2.40 -19.05
CA VAL A 584 76.55 3.82 -19.26
C VAL A 584 77.03 4.47 -17.97
N ALA A 585 78.04 5.33 -18.08
CA ALA A 585 78.66 6.02 -16.94
C ALA A 585 77.83 7.22 -16.41
N THR A 586 76.78 7.61 -17.13
CA THR A 586 75.80 8.65 -16.77
C THR A 586 74.47 8.36 -17.46
N PRO A 587 73.32 8.64 -16.82
CA PRO A 587 72.02 8.57 -17.49
C PRO A 587 71.75 9.80 -18.39
N VAL A 588 72.43 10.93 -18.18
CA VAL A 588 72.23 12.17 -18.96
C VAL A 588 72.53 11.91 -20.44
N GLY A 589 71.54 12.13 -21.31
CA GLY A 589 71.58 11.89 -22.75
C GLY A 589 71.64 10.40 -23.16
N ASN A 590 71.39 9.48 -22.21
CA ASN A 590 71.55 8.04 -22.42
C ASN A 590 70.33 7.22 -21.95
N ILE A 591 69.60 7.70 -20.93
CA ILE A 591 68.46 6.99 -20.35
C ILE A 591 67.30 7.98 -20.21
N THR A 592 66.17 7.68 -20.85
CA THR A 592 64.94 8.45 -20.68
C THR A 592 64.27 8.10 -19.34
N PRO A 593 63.99 9.07 -18.46
CA PRO A 593 63.23 8.82 -17.24
C PRO A 593 61.84 8.26 -17.52
N ALA A 594 61.36 7.35 -16.68
CA ALA A 594 59.98 6.88 -16.71
C ALA A 594 59.01 7.85 -16.02
N PHE A 595 59.47 8.64 -15.05
CA PHE A 595 58.71 9.68 -14.34
C PHE A 595 59.66 10.64 -13.60
N PRO A 596 59.25 11.89 -13.33
CA PRO A 596 60.03 12.81 -12.49
C PRO A 596 60.19 12.28 -11.07
N GLY A 597 61.41 12.38 -10.53
CA GLY A 597 61.80 11.77 -9.26
C GLY A 597 62.30 10.33 -9.36
N GLN A 598 62.31 9.72 -10.56
CA GLN A 598 62.91 8.39 -10.75
C GLN A 598 64.39 8.39 -10.36
N LEU A 599 64.82 7.38 -9.61
CA LEU A 599 66.22 7.17 -9.27
C LEU A 599 66.91 6.27 -10.29
N CYS A 600 68.16 6.57 -10.63
CA CYS A 600 69.02 5.75 -11.47
C CYS A 600 70.34 5.45 -10.75
N TRP A 601 70.62 4.17 -10.51
CA TRP A 601 71.89 3.70 -9.94
C TRP A 601 72.85 3.28 -11.06
N ILE A 602 73.89 4.08 -11.28
CA ILE A 602 75.00 3.74 -12.17
C ILE A 602 76.05 2.95 -11.41
N THR A 603 76.52 1.84 -11.99
CA THR A 603 77.61 1.04 -11.42
C THR A 603 78.85 0.96 -12.30
N SER A 604 78.76 1.33 -13.58
CA SER A 604 79.93 1.44 -14.46
C SER A 604 80.76 2.68 -14.10
N GLY A 605 82.03 2.48 -13.77
CA GLY A 605 82.95 3.58 -13.41
C GLY A 605 82.81 4.09 -11.97
N GLY A 606 82.17 3.31 -11.08
CA GLY A 606 81.94 3.62 -9.67
C GLY A 606 80.45 3.87 -9.36
N PRO A 607 80.00 3.63 -8.11
CA PRO A 607 78.60 3.81 -7.74
C PRO A 607 78.24 5.30 -7.75
N LYS A 608 77.21 5.66 -8.53
CA LYS A 608 76.61 7.00 -8.55
C LYS A 608 75.10 6.88 -8.55
N ILE A 609 74.42 7.83 -7.90
CA ILE A 609 72.96 7.91 -7.91
C ILE A 609 72.54 9.20 -8.58
N PHE A 610 71.64 9.08 -9.55
CA PHE A 610 70.99 10.20 -10.22
C PHE A 610 69.51 10.21 -9.89
N MET A 611 68.92 11.40 -9.88
CA MET A 611 67.48 11.60 -9.78
C MET A 611 67.02 12.37 -11.02
N ALA A 612 65.94 11.90 -11.64
CA ALA A 612 65.29 12.63 -12.73
C ALA A 612 64.51 13.81 -12.17
N TYR A 613 64.60 14.99 -12.80
CA TYR A 613 63.75 16.14 -12.47
C TYR A 613 62.74 16.48 -13.57
N GLY A 614 62.73 15.70 -14.65
CA GLY A 614 61.80 15.80 -15.76
C GLY A 614 61.67 14.48 -16.53
N LEU A 615 61.28 14.54 -17.80
CA LEU A 615 60.99 13.38 -18.66
C LEU A 615 61.93 13.27 -19.87
N ALA A 616 62.75 14.29 -20.16
CA ALA A 616 63.78 14.18 -21.19
C ALA A 616 65.01 13.41 -20.68
N ASP A 617 65.72 12.74 -21.57
CA ASP A 617 66.95 12.01 -21.26
C ASP A 617 68.10 12.90 -20.75
N THR A 618 67.99 14.21 -20.95
CA THR A 618 68.92 15.22 -20.41
C THR A 618 68.58 15.68 -18.99
N GLU A 619 67.40 15.33 -18.45
CA GLU A 619 66.87 15.86 -17.20
C GLU A 619 67.19 14.99 -15.98
N TRP A 620 68.49 14.75 -15.77
CA TRP A 620 69.02 14.04 -14.60
C TRP A 620 69.98 14.91 -13.80
N VAL A 621 69.95 14.78 -12.47
CA VAL A 621 70.92 15.39 -11.56
C VAL A 621 71.59 14.32 -10.71
N GLN A 622 72.92 14.35 -10.58
CA GLN A 622 73.64 13.45 -9.68
C GLN A 622 73.42 13.92 -8.23
N ILE A 623 73.00 13.00 -7.36
CA ILE A 623 72.66 13.27 -5.96
C ILE A 623 73.49 12.47 -4.96
N GLY A 624 74.33 11.54 -5.43
CA GLY A 624 75.15 10.66 -4.60
C GLY A 624 76.22 9.94 -5.40
#